data_AF-A0A963D7E6-F1
#
_entry.id   AF-A0A963D7E6-F1
#
_cell.length_a   1.000
_cell.length_b   1.000
_cell.length_c   1.000
_cell.angle_alpha   90.00
_cell.angle_beta   90.00
_cell.angle_gamma   90.00
#
_symmetry.space_group_name_H-M   'P 1'
#
loop_
_entity.id
_entity.type
_entity.pdbx_description
1 polymer ?
#
loop_
_entity_poly.entity_id
_entity_poly.type
_entity_poly.pdbx_seq_one_letter_code
_entity_poly.pdbx_strand_id
1 'polypeptide(L)'
;EAPGFASDTVARAILDAGENDKVKAIVFRVDSPGGSPTASDQVWNAIERVQADGKPVVVSMGSLAASGGYYVSAGADYIVANRSTITGSIGIFGGKFALEGGFNKLGITFDTVSVGGDFADAYGVDKFTQAQEAEVKASLKRGYDRFVNIVAEGRHMTYDEVHDVARGHVWAGDDALQRGLVDQIGSFTDAIE
;
A
#
# COMPACT_ATOMS: atom_id res chain seq x y z
N GLU A 1 -7.78 -21.41 -2.50
CA GLU A 1 -7.12 -20.22 -1.92
C GLU A 1 -7.95 -19.00 -2.29
N ALA A 2 -8.16 -18.06 -1.37
CA ALA A 2 -8.76 -16.78 -1.74
C ALA A 2 -7.83 -16.12 -2.77
N PRO A 3 -8.34 -15.53 -3.87
CA PRO A 3 -7.49 -14.88 -4.85
C PRO A 3 -6.81 -13.70 -4.14
N GLY A 4 -5.55 -13.91 -3.73
CA GLY A 4 -4.71 -12.82 -3.25
C GLY A 4 -4.58 -11.82 -4.38
N PHE A 5 -4.61 -10.54 -4.04
CA PHE A 5 -4.26 -9.46 -4.95
C PHE A 5 -2.82 -9.68 -5.42
N ALA A 6 -2.64 -10.42 -6.52
CA ALA A 6 -1.35 -10.73 -7.10
C ALA A 6 -0.94 -9.57 -8.00
N SER A 7 0.04 -8.79 -7.54
CA SER A 7 0.50 -7.60 -8.26
C SER A 7 0.87 -7.89 -9.71
N ASP A 8 1.50 -9.04 -9.99
CA ASP A 8 1.83 -9.44 -11.38
C ASP A 8 0.61 -9.53 -12.28
N THR A 9 -0.49 -10.10 -11.80
CA THR A 9 -1.71 -10.26 -12.59
C THR A 9 -2.42 -8.93 -12.75
N VAL A 10 -2.54 -8.14 -11.68
CA VAL A 10 -3.22 -6.83 -11.72
C VAL A 10 -2.44 -5.84 -12.57
N ALA A 11 -1.13 -5.72 -12.35
CA ALA A 11 -0.26 -4.82 -13.10
C ALA A 11 -0.26 -5.18 -14.60
N ARG A 12 -0.16 -6.48 -14.93
CA ARG A 12 -0.25 -6.94 -16.33
C ARG A 12 -1.61 -6.59 -16.95
N ALA A 13 -2.71 -6.81 -16.25
CA ALA A 13 -4.04 -6.48 -16.78
C ALA A 13 -4.21 -4.97 -17.04
N ILE A 14 -3.66 -4.12 -16.16
CA ILE A 14 -3.65 -2.66 -16.35
C ILE A 14 -2.82 -2.28 -17.57
N LEU A 15 -1.61 -2.84 -17.72
CA LEU A 15 -0.74 -2.59 -18.87
C LEU A 15 -1.35 -3.10 -20.19
N ASP A 16 -1.90 -4.31 -20.22
CA ASP A 16 -2.55 -4.89 -21.39
C ASP A 16 -3.75 -4.03 -21.85
N ALA A 17 -4.53 -3.49 -20.90
CA ALA A 17 -5.60 -2.53 -21.18
C ALA A 17 -5.05 -1.18 -21.67
N GLY A 18 -3.93 -0.74 -21.11
CA GLY A 18 -3.16 0.44 -21.51
C GLY A 18 -2.61 0.37 -22.94
N GLU A 19 -2.23 -0.81 -23.42
CA GLU A 19 -1.71 -1.01 -24.78
C GLU A 19 -2.82 -1.23 -25.82
N ASN A 20 -4.06 -1.54 -25.39
CA ASN A 20 -5.17 -1.82 -26.29
C ASN A 20 -5.85 -0.53 -26.80
N ASP A 21 -5.68 -0.18 -28.07
CA ASP A 21 -6.26 1.02 -28.70
C ASP A 21 -7.80 1.14 -28.60
N LYS A 22 -8.50 0.02 -28.37
CA LYS A 22 -9.97 0.01 -28.18
C LYS A 22 -10.38 0.45 -26.78
N VAL A 23 -9.50 0.33 -25.80
CA VAL A 23 -9.71 0.79 -24.43
C VAL A 23 -9.41 2.29 -24.37
N LYS A 24 -10.36 3.08 -23.88
CA LYS A 24 -10.24 4.55 -23.81
C LYS A 24 -9.97 5.07 -22.40
N ALA A 25 -10.33 4.30 -21.38
CA ALA A 25 -10.08 4.58 -19.98
C ALA A 25 -10.12 3.26 -19.20
N ILE A 26 -9.60 3.26 -17.97
CA ILE A 26 -9.63 2.11 -17.05
C ILE A 26 -10.38 2.51 -15.79
N VAL A 27 -11.40 1.73 -15.41
CA VAL A 27 -11.99 1.80 -14.07
C VAL A 27 -11.38 0.70 -13.22
N PHE A 28 -10.55 1.08 -12.25
CA PHE A 28 -9.88 0.16 -11.34
C PHE A 28 -10.69 -0.02 -10.05
N ARG A 29 -11.32 -1.20 -9.91
CA ARG A 29 -12.11 -1.56 -8.73
C ARG A 29 -11.21 -2.08 -7.61
N VAL A 30 -11.16 -1.37 -6.47
CA VAL A 30 -10.31 -1.71 -5.33
C VAL A 30 -11.17 -2.08 -4.12
N ASP A 31 -11.03 -3.32 -3.63
CA ASP A 31 -11.61 -3.80 -2.36
C ASP A 31 -10.53 -4.60 -1.60
N SER A 32 -9.63 -3.89 -0.91
CA SER A 32 -8.40 -4.45 -0.34
C SER A 32 -8.00 -3.79 0.99
N PRO A 33 -7.63 -4.58 2.02
CA PRO A 33 -7.04 -4.08 3.27
C PRO A 33 -5.58 -3.60 3.09
N GLY A 34 -4.99 -3.78 1.90
CA GLY A 34 -3.57 -3.56 1.65
C GLY A 34 -2.77 -4.86 1.66
N GLY A 35 -1.51 -4.77 2.10
CA GLY A 35 -0.59 -5.90 2.08
C GLY A 35 0.85 -5.47 1.80
N SER A 36 1.49 -6.11 0.83
CA SER A 36 2.90 -5.86 0.50
C SER A 36 3.12 -4.45 -0.10
N PRO A 37 4.06 -3.65 0.44
CA PRO A 37 4.44 -2.37 -0.16
C PRO A 37 5.01 -2.53 -1.57
N THR A 38 5.86 -3.55 -1.81
CA THR A 38 6.46 -3.76 -3.14
C THR A 38 5.44 -4.18 -4.18
N ALA A 39 4.47 -5.01 -3.80
CA ALA A 39 3.38 -5.40 -4.67
C ALA A 39 2.47 -4.21 -5.01
N SER A 40 2.21 -3.34 -4.02
CA SER A 40 1.42 -2.12 -4.22
C SER A 40 2.16 -1.15 -5.14
N ASP A 41 3.47 -1.00 -4.97
CA ASP A 41 4.31 -0.15 -5.81
C ASP A 41 4.32 -0.60 -7.27
N GLN A 42 4.37 -1.91 -7.51
CA GLN A 42 4.29 -2.47 -8.87
C GLN A 42 2.97 -2.11 -9.58
N VAL A 43 1.84 -2.19 -8.87
CA VAL A 43 0.53 -1.82 -9.45
C VAL A 43 0.43 -0.32 -9.65
N TRP A 44 0.90 0.49 -8.69
CA TRP A 44 0.96 1.94 -8.83
C TRP A 44 1.80 2.36 -10.05
N ASN A 45 2.99 1.80 -10.24
CA ASN A 45 3.82 2.08 -11.42
C ASN A 45 3.13 1.71 -12.75
N ALA A 46 2.31 0.66 -12.78
CA ALA A 46 1.54 0.30 -13.97
C ALA A 46 0.45 1.34 -14.28
N ILE A 47 -0.22 1.87 -13.24
CA ILE A 47 -1.21 2.94 -13.37
C ILE A 47 -0.55 4.21 -13.92
N GLU A 48 0.55 4.65 -13.31
CA GLU A 48 1.33 5.82 -13.77
C GLU A 48 1.75 5.69 -15.23
N ARG A 49 2.20 4.48 -15.64
CA ARG A 49 2.59 4.24 -17.03
C ARG A 49 1.41 4.42 -17.99
N VAL A 50 0.25 3.86 -17.67
CA VAL A 50 -0.94 3.98 -18.53
C VAL A 50 -1.40 5.43 -18.64
N GLN A 51 -1.34 6.18 -17.54
CA GLN A 51 -1.68 7.60 -17.52
C GLN A 51 -0.68 8.44 -18.33
N ALA A 52 0.62 8.13 -18.25
CA ALA A 52 1.66 8.77 -19.06
C ALA A 52 1.46 8.55 -20.57
N ASP A 53 0.87 7.41 -20.96
CA ASP A 53 0.47 7.11 -22.34
C ASP A 53 -0.88 7.76 -22.73
N GLY A 54 -1.48 8.57 -21.84
CA GLY A 54 -2.64 9.43 -22.08
C GLY A 54 -4.00 8.76 -21.84
N LYS A 55 -4.04 7.58 -21.21
CA LYS A 55 -5.29 6.87 -20.87
C LYS A 55 -5.69 7.14 -19.42
N PRO A 56 -6.86 7.74 -19.17
CA PRO A 56 -7.33 7.99 -17.81
C PRO A 56 -7.56 6.70 -17.02
N VAL A 57 -7.20 6.73 -15.74
CA VAL A 57 -7.46 5.69 -14.76
C VAL A 57 -8.31 6.27 -13.63
N VAL A 58 -9.52 5.74 -13.48
CA VAL A 58 -10.44 6.09 -12.38
C VAL A 58 -10.49 4.95 -11.39
N VAL A 59 -10.33 5.23 -10.11
CA VAL A 59 -10.48 4.23 -9.05
C VAL A 59 -11.90 4.26 -8.51
N SER A 60 -12.50 3.08 -8.40
CA SER A 60 -13.74 2.86 -7.64
C SER A 60 -13.43 2.04 -6.40
N MET A 61 -13.54 2.66 -5.22
CA MET A 61 -13.32 1.97 -3.96
C MET A 61 -14.56 1.17 -3.53
N GLY A 62 -14.32 -0.05 -3.06
CA GLY A 62 -15.31 -0.95 -2.48
C GLY A 62 -15.56 -0.68 -1.02
N SER A 63 -15.75 -1.76 -0.25
CA SER A 63 -15.95 -1.63 1.19
C SER A 63 -14.67 -1.16 1.89
N LEU A 64 -13.51 -1.54 1.36
CA LEU A 64 -12.21 -1.29 1.95
C LEU A 64 -11.17 -0.96 0.88
N ALA A 65 -10.43 0.13 1.03
CA ALA A 65 -9.31 0.49 0.18
C ALA A 65 -8.27 1.22 1.03
N ALA A 66 -7.64 0.50 1.95
CA ALA A 66 -6.77 1.06 2.98
C ALA A 66 -5.33 0.53 2.84
N SER A 67 -4.35 1.25 3.39
CA SER A 67 -2.92 0.88 3.35
C SER A 67 -2.47 0.63 1.91
N GLY A 68 -1.94 -0.54 1.57
CA GLY A 68 -1.61 -0.89 0.18
C GLY A 68 -2.77 -0.73 -0.82
N GLY A 69 -4.03 -0.88 -0.38
CA GLY A 69 -5.21 -0.61 -1.21
C GLY A 69 -5.36 0.87 -1.55
N TYR A 70 -5.04 1.76 -0.61
CA TYR A 70 -4.98 3.20 -0.88
C TYR A 70 -3.73 3.57 -1.70
N TYR A 71 -2.60 2.90 -1.45
CA TYR A 71 -1.35 3.09 -2.19
C TYR A 71 -1.56 2.92 -3.70
N VAL A 72 -2.20 1.82 -4.13
CA VAL A 72 -2.48 1.59 -5.55
C VAL A 72 -3.54 2.54 -6.12
N SER A 73 -4.26 3.27 -5.27
CA SER A 73 -5.30 4.20 -5.68
C SER A 73 -4.81 5.64 -5.82
N ALA A 74 -3.75 5.99 -5.09
CA ALA A 74 -3.37 7.39 -4.84
C ALA A 74 -2.97 8.18 -6.09
N GLY A 75 -2.42 7.53 -7.11
CA GLY A 75 -2.02 8.15 -8.39
C GLY A 75 -3.12 8.21 -9.46
N ALA A 76 -4.30 7.65 -9.21
CA ALA A 76 -5.38 7.66 -10.20
C ALA A 76 -5.89 9.09 -10.48
N ASP A 77 -6.34 9.34 -11.71
CA ASP A 77 -6.87 10.65 -12.14
C ASP A 77 -8.09 11.07 -11.32
N TYR A 78 -8.88 10.09 -10.86
CA TYR A 78 -10.07 10.31 -10.06
C TYR A 78 -10.34 9.12 -9.14
N ILE A 79 -10.73 9.39 -7.89
CA ILE A 79 -11.02 8.38 -6.88
C ILE A 79 -12.44 8.56 -6.36
N VAL A 80 -13.29 7.58 -6.64
CA VAL A 80 -14.67 7.49 -6.14
C VAL A 80 -14.73 6.51 -4.97
N ALA A 81 -15.32 6.91 -3.86
CA ALA A 81 -15.54 6.06 -2.69
C ALA A 81 -17.00 6.11 -2.21
N ASN A 82 -17.48 5.04 -1.57
CA ASN A 82 -18.75 5.14 -0.86
C ASN A 82 -18.55 5.91 0.46
N ARG A 83 -19.60 6.55 0.99
CA ARG A 83 -19.61 7.18 2.32
C ARG A 83 -19.02 6.28 3.41
N SER A 84 -19.39 4.99 3.37
CA SER A 84 -18.95 3.99 4.35
C SER A 84 -17.71 3.20 3.93
N THR A 85 -17.06 3.54 2.81
CA THR A 85 -15.78 2.93 2.43
C THR A 85 -14.77 3.21 3.54
N ILE A 86 -14.02 2.19 3.93
CA ILE A 86 -12.88 2.32 4.84
C ILE A 86 -11.63 2.52 3.99
N THR A 87 -10.96 3.67 4.12
CA THR A 87 -9.82 4.05 3.27
C THR A 87 -8.72 4.75 4.07
N GLY A 88 -7.71 5.29 3.40
CA GLY A 88 -6.53 5.88 4.01
C GLY A 88 -5.62 4.81 4.59
N SER A 89 -5.40 4.82 5.90
CA SER A 89 -4.41 3.97 6.59
C SER A 89 -3.01 4.13 5.96
N ILE A 90 -2.65 5.38 5.63
CA ILE A 90 -1.37 5.72 5.03
C ILE A 90 -0.30 5.56 6.11
N GLY A 91 0.38 4.42 6.07
CA GLY A 91 1.30 3.99 7.11
C GLY A 91 1.98 2.69 6.76
N ILE A 92 3.12 2.44 7.38
CA ILE A 92 3.87 1.19 7.26
C ILE A 92 4.15 0.64 8.66
N PHE A 93 3.97 -0.67 8.80
CA PHE A 93 4.34 -1.41 10.01
C PHE A 93 5.12 -2.66 9.59
N GLY A 94 6.02 -3.13 10.47
CA GLY A 94 6.79 -4.34 10.23
C GLY A 94 7.64 -4.69 11.45
N GLY A 95 8.03 -5.96 11.53
CA GLY A 95 8.84 -6.47 12.63
C GLY A 95 8.81 -8.00 12.70
N LYS A 96 9.27 -8.53 13.82
CA LYS A 96 9.24 -9.97 14.11
C LYS A 96 8.77 -10.23 15.54
N PHE A 97 8.30 -11.44 15.79
CA PHE A 97 8.12 -11.93 17.15
C PHE A 97 9.45 -12.51 17.67
N ALA A 98 9.93 -12.01 18.80
CA ALA A 98 11.06 -12.59 19.51
C ALA A 98 10.55 -13.71 20.43
N LEU A 99 10.74 -14.96 20.02
CA LEU A 99 10.13 -16.14 20.64
C LEU A 99 11.10 -16.98 21.45
N GLU A 100 12.41 -16.76 21.32
CA GLU A 100 13.45 -17.56 21.99
C GLU A 100 13.21 -17.69 23.50
N GLY A 101 12.96 -16.58 24.20
CA GLY A 101 12.69 -16.60 25.64
C GLY A 101 11.43 -17.39 26.03
N GLY A 102 10.46 -17.52 25.12
CA GLY A 102 9.29 -18.38 25.30
C GLY A 102 9.64 -19.85 25.14
N PHE A 103 10.40 -20.19 24.10
CA PHE A 103 10.88 -21.55 23.85
C PHE A 103 11.83 -22.07 24.93
N ASN A 104 12.70 -21.21 25.47
CA ASN A 104 13.61 -21.57 26.56
C ASN A 104 12.85 -22.03 27.82
N LYS A 105 11.66 -21.47 28.10
CA LYS A 105 10.80 -21.93 29.21
C LYS A 105 10.23 -23.33 29.00
N LEU A 106 10.16 -23.78 27.74
CA LEU A 106 9.73 -25.13 27.36
C LEU A 106 10.91 -26.09 27.24
N GLY A 107 12.14 -25.66 27.56
CA GLY A 107 13.36 -26.46 27.43
C GLY A 107 13.87 -26.58 25.99
N ILE A 108 13.38 -25.74 25.07
CA ILE A 108 13.84 -25.71 23.67
C ILE A 108 14.89 -24.60 23.53
N THR A 109 16.10 -24.96 23.11
CA THR A 109 17.23 -24.05 22.88
C THR A 109 17.61 -24.01 21.41
N PHE A 110 18.16 -22.87 20.97
CA PHE A 110 18.62 -22.66 19.59
C PHE A 110 20.13 -22.42 19.55
N ASP A 111 20.80 -23.03 18.59
CA ASP A 111 22.20 -22.76 18.28
C ASP A 111 22.26 -22.38 16.79
N THR A 112 22.78 -21.19 16.49
CA THR A 112 22.74 -20.63 15.12
C THR A 112 24.14 -20.53 14.55
N VAL A 113 24.32 -21.07 13.35
CA VAL A 113 25.51 -20.82 12.52
C VAL A 113 25.07 -19.98 11.34
N SER A 114 25.56 -18.74 11.26
CA SER A 114 25.20 -17.79 10.20
C SER A 114 26.43 -17.35 9.41
N VAL A 115 26.21 -17.08 8.12
CA VAL A 115 27.21 -16.52 7.19
C VAL A 115 26.52 -15.35 6.47
N GLY A 116 27.20 -14.22 6.30
CA GLY A 116 26.64 -13.04 5.63
C GLY A 116 26.51 -11.79 6.49
N GLY A 117 27.12 -11.77 7.69
CA GLY A 117 27.18 -10.60 8.57
C GLY A 117 25.96 -10.43 9.47
N ASP A 118 25.91 -9.28 10.17
CA ASP A 118 24.98 -8.99 11.28
C ASP A 118 23.49 -9.07 10.93
N PHE A 119 23.12 -9.13 9.64
CA PHE A 119 21.72 -9.21 9.21
C PHE A 119 21.27 -10.61 8.78
N ALA A 120 22.20 -11.57 8.67
CA ALA A 120 21.93 -12.90 8.11
C ALA A 120 20.88 -13.69 8.91
N ASP A 121 20.81 -13.47 10.22
CA ASP A 121 19.88 -14.12 11.16
C ASP A 121 18.90 -13.12 11.80
N ALA A 122 18.83 -11.89 11.28
CA ALA A 122 18.04 -10.81 11.89
C ALA A 122 16.56 -11.16 12.05
N TYR A 123 15.98 -12.03 11.21
CA TYR A 123 14.59 -12.48 11.32
C TYR A 123 14.42 -13.87 11.97
N GLY A 124 15.45 -14.36 12.65
CA GLY A 124 15.39 -15.55 13.50
C GLY A 124 14.60 -15.33 14.80
N VAL A 125 14.60 -16.35 15.66
CA VAL A 125 13.74 -16.44 16.86
C VAL A 125 14.12 -15.51 18.01
N ASP A 126 15.35 -15.00 18.05
CA ASP A 126 15.79 -14.03 19.08
C ASP A 126 15.22 -12.62 18.78
N LYS A 127 15.52 -11.63 19.61
CA LYS A 127 15.24 -10.20 19.40
C LYS A 127 16.11 -9.65 18.28
N PHE A 128 15.82 -8.42 17.85
CA PHE A 128 16.77 -7.67 17.03
C PHE A 128 17.90 -7.18 17.91
N THR A 129 19.14 -7.20 17.40
CA THR A 129 20.22 -6.39 17.97
C THR A 129 19.94 -4.91 17.76
N GLN A 130 20.64 -4.02 18.45
CA GLN A 130 20.46 -2.57 18.27
C GLN A 130 20.72 -2.12 16.82
N ALA A 131 21.73 -2.69 16.17
CA ALA A 131 22.05 -2.39 14.77
C ALA A 131 20.94 -2.91 13.83
N GLN A 132 20.45 -4.13 14.06
CA GLN A 132 19.35 -4.70 13.29
C GLN A 132 18.07 -3.87 13.44
N GLU A 133 17.72 -3.51 14.68
CA GLU A 133 16.53 -2.70 14.96
C GLU A 133 16.62 -1.32 14.31
N ALA A 134 17.78 -0.68 14.37
CA ALA A 134 18.00 0.62 13.75
C ALA A 134 17.80 0.58 12.22
N GLU A 135 18.34 -0.44 11.55
CA GLU A 135 18.18 -0.57 10.10
C GLU A 135 16.75 -0.99 9.70
N VAL A 136 16.08 -1.84 10.48
CA VAL A 136 14.65 -2.13 10.26
C VAL A 136 13.82 -0.84 10.37
N LYS A 137 14.04 -0.02 11.40
CA LYS A 137 13.36 1.29 11.54
C LYS A 137 13.68 2.23 10.39
N ALA A 138 14.93 2.29 9.95
CA ALA A 138 15.32 3.10 8.81
C ALA A 138 14.62 2.65 7.52
N SER A 139 14.50 1.33 7.31
CA SER A 139 13.77 0.76 6.18
C SER A 139 12.28 1.09 6.22
N LEU A 140 11.63 0.94 7.38
CA LEU A 140 10.22 1.30 7.57
C LEU A 140 10.00 2.81 7.32
N LYS A 141 10.92 3.67 7.77
CA LYS A 141 10.86 5.11 7.52
C LYS A 141 10.95 5.42 6.03
N ARG A 142 11.90 4.82 5.29
CA ARG A 142 12.02 5.02 3.84
C ARG A 142 10.72 4.61 3.12
N GLY A 143 10.12 3.50 3.51
CA GLY A 143 8.84 3.06 2.95
C GLY A 143 7.68 4.00 3.29
N TYR A 144 7.61 4.51 4.52
CA TYR A 144 6.61 5.51 4.92
C TYR A 144 6.77 6.80 4.12
N ASP A 145 7.99 7.35 4.06
CA ASP A 145 8.28 8.58 3.32
C ASP A 145 7.90 8.41 1.84
N ARG A 146 8.18 7.25 1.23
CA ARG A 146 7.76 6.93 -0.14
C ARG A 146 6.23 6.96 -0.29
N PHE A 147 5.50 6.31 0.61
CA PHE A 147 4.04 6.27 0.53
C PHE A 147 3.45 7.67 0.68
N VAL A 148 3.92 8.47 1.63
CA VAL A 148 3.47 9.86 1.81
C VAL A 148 3.74 10.69 0.54
N ASN A 149 4.90 10.55 -0.10
CA ASN A 149 5.21 11.29 -1.33
C ASN A 149 4.32 10.86 -2.51
N ILE A 150 4.03 9.56 -2.67
CA ILE A 150 3.11 9.09 -3.72
C ILE A 150 1.72 9.69 -3.54
N VAL A 151 1.23 9.74 -2.31
CA VAL A 151 -0.06 10.37 -2.00
C VAL A 151 0.03 11.89 -2.24
N ALA A 152 1.11 12.54 -1.84
CA ALA A 152 1.31 13.97 -2.04
C ALA A 152 1.26 14.33 -3.53
N GLU A 153 1.98 13.59 -4.37
CA GLU A 153 2.01 13.77 -5.81
C GLU A 153 0.64 13.53 -6.45
N GLY A 154 0.05 12.36 -6.20
CA GLY A 154 -1.22 11.96 -6.83
C GLY A 154 -2.45 12.72 -6.34
N ARG A 155 -2.41 13.28 -5.12
CA ARG A 155 -3.51 14.06 -4.53
C ARG A 155 -3.26 15.57 -4.53
N HIS A 156 -2.16 16.01 -5.14
CA HIS A 156 -1.75 17.41 -5.21
C HIS A 156 -1.68 18.10 -3.84
N MET A 157 -1.15 17.38 -2.85
CA MET A 157 -0.93 17.83 -1.49
C MET A 157 0.57 17.97 -1.23
N THR A 158 0.95 18.77 -0.25
CA THR A 158 2.32 18.76 0.28
C THR A 158 2.56 17.51 1.12
N TYR A 159 3.84 17.13 1.29
CA TYR A 159 4.23 16.05 2.19
C TYR A 159 3.64 16.23 3.59
N ASP A 160 3.69 17.45 4.14
CA ASP A 160 3.22 17.74 5.50
C ASP A 160 1.70 17.64 5.63
N GLU A 161 0.94 18.11 4.63
CA GLU A 161 -0.52 17.95 4.61
C GLU A 161 -0.93 16.49 4.58
N VAL A 162 -0.27 15.66 3.78
CA VAL A 162 -0.50 14.21 3.78
C VAL A 162 -0.09 13.61 5.12
N HIS A 163 1.07 14.00 5.64
CA HIS A 163 1.59 13.48 6.90
C HIS A 163 0.63 13.73 8.09
N ASP A 164 -0.07 14.86 8.09
CA ASP A 164 -1.07 15.21 9.11
C ASP A 164 -2.33 14.35 9.06
N VAL A 165 -2.72 13.88 7.87
CA VAL A 165 -3.87 12.97 7.68
C VAL A 165 -3.47 11.49 7.57
N ALA A 166 -2.17 11.19 7.61
CA ALA A 166 -1.58 9.85 7.49
C ALA A 166 -1.36 9.18 8.85
N ARG A 167 -0.12 8.76 9.18
CA ARG A 167 0.26 8.08 10.43
C ARG A 167 -0.55 6.82 10.75
N GLY A 168 -1.02 6.13 9.72
CA GLY A 168 -1.87 4.94 9.84
C GLY A 168 -3.32 5.21 10.21
N HIS A 169 -3.77 6.47 10.21
CA HIS A 169 -5.18 6.79 10.44
C HIS A 169 -6.07 6.23 9.33
N VAL A 170 -7.12 5.51 9.75
CA VAL A 170 -8.17 5.00 8.89
C VAL A 170 -9.28 6.05 8.80
N TRP A 171 -9.80 6.28 7.60
CA TRP A 171 -10.87 7.24 7.34
C TRP A 171 -12.08 6.55 6.72
N ALA A 172 -13.28 7.00 7.09
CA ALA A 172 -14.48 6.73 6.30
C ALA A 172 -14.43 7.53 4.98
N GLY A 173 -15.16 7.12 3.95
CA GLY A 173 -15.16 7.81 2.66
C GLY A 173 -15.54 9.28 2.76
N ASP A 174 -16.56 9.62 3.56
CA ASP A 174 -16.97 11.01 3.81
C ASP A 174 -15.84 11.83 4.46
N ASP A 175 -15.08 11.23 5.38
CA ASP A 175 -13.93 11.85 6.04
C ASP A 175 -12.74 12.00 5.09
N ALA A 176 -12.53 11.01 4.23
CA ALA A 176 -11.47 11.02 3.23
C ALA A 176 -11.70 12.12 2.19
N LEU A 177 -12.95 12.35 1.78
CA LEU A 177 -13.31 13.43 0.86
C LEU A 177 -12.98 14.79 1.47
N GLN A 178 -13.36 15.02 2.73
CA GLN A 178 -13.07 16.29 3.43
C GLN A 178 -11.56 16.58 3.57
N ARG A 179 -10.72 15.55 3.45
CA ARG A 179 -9.26 15.61 3.60
C ARG A 179 -8.52 15.57 2.26
N GLY A 180 -9.22 15.56 1.13
CA GLY A 180 -8.63 15.48 -0.22
C GLY A 180 -8.09 14.11 -0.62
N LEU A 181 -8.34 13.07 0.18
CA LEU A 181 -7.85 11.71 -0.07
C LEU A 181 -8.67 10.98 -1.14
N VAL A 182 -9.89 11.41 -1.41
CA VAL A 182 -10.74 10.94 -2.52
C VAL A 182 -11.41 12.15 -3.18
N ASP A 183 -11.88 11.99 -4.41
CA ASP A 183 -12.44 13.08 -5.20
C ASP A 183 -13.97 13.19 -5.09
N GLN A 184 -14.64 12.05 -4.94
CA GLN A 184 -16.10 11.99 -4.94
C GLN A 184 -16.64 10.88 -4.06
N ILE A 185 -17.79 11.15 -3.44
CA ILE A 185 -18.65 10.11 -2.90
C ILE A 185 -19.56 9.57 -3.99
N GLY A 186 -19.51 8.26 -4.22
CA GLY A 186 -20.31 7.60 -5.24
C GLY A 186 -20.24 6.08 -5.18
N SER A 187 -20.64 5.47 -6.29
CA SER A 187 -20.69 4.05 -6.52
C SER A 187 -19.78 3.66 -7.68
N PHE A 188 -19.84 2.39 -8.10
CA PHE A 188 -19.15 1.93 -9.29
C PHE A 188 -19.69 2.57 -10.57
N THR A 189 -20.98 2.89 -10.62
CA THR A 189 -21.60 3.54 -11.79
C THR A 189 -21.03 4.94 -12.00
N ASP A 190 -20.88 5.71 -10.91
CA ASP A 190 -20.30 7.06 -10.96
C ASP A 190 -18.83 7.07 -11.40
N ALA A 191 -18.12 5.96 -11.22
CA ALA A 191 -16.74 5.83 -11.70
C ALA A 191 -16.66 5.49 -13.21
N ILE A 192 -17.76 5.06 -13.83
CA ILE A 192 -17.84 4.76 -15.27
C ILE A 192 -18.29 5.99 -16.08
N GLU A 193 -19.18 6.80 -15.51
CA GLU A 193 -19.73 8.01 -16.14
C GLU A 193 -18.69 9.13 -16.30
#